data_AF-A0A433DEY7-F1
#
_entry.id   AF-A0A433DEY7-F1
#
_cell.length_a   1.000
_cell.length_b   1.000
_cell.length_c   1.000
_cell.angle_alpha   90.00
_cell.angle_beta   90.00
_cell.angle_gamma   90.00
#
_symmetry.space_group_name_H-M   'P 1'
#
loop_
_entity.id
_entity.type
_entity.pdbx_description
1 polymer ?
#
loop_
_entity_poly.entity_id
_entity_poly.type
_entity_poly.pdbx_seq_one_letter_code
_entity_poly.pdbx_strand_id
1 'polypeptide(L)'
;MNTLRPTAPLALPANLNPTHVPPPVFRVSITHDMVSSLLDPWTAKSFFDLLTLGLMLLQISLFFLLPVYVKRGLFLIIFLVWRSAYNAGLGYLLKWQSEKKGLVALARRKGWFDEKKNPKVYRWLRRELSVKMGPDYHFESEPIEFNTWLLFRQLVDLILMNDFTTYFCFALSWINTAPQSAFPLADSLRWFGGIVLVLFNIWVKLDAHRVVKDFAWYWGDFFFLVEQSLTFDGVFEMAPHPMYSVGYVGYYGVSLICASYTVLFGSLFAHAAQFAFLAIVETPLLFHSHRPTLLPSCAADIDKTYNPPPAIPRRNTLTAPSSPTSTTSDLQPPSYPPRRILYNTYFRRDLVVFKNFDLFRSNDLYLLLIMTYASLTPFWFGGDEAAVRRFVVLQALAWRVFHTYGLGAILWGQSKNKFWTRHFVKWGGSVKDAFASWKRYVEHNLNLCLETIYQCAIPQRL
;
A
#
# COMPACT_ATOMS: atom_id res chain seq x y z
N MET A 1 32.92 4.59 -55.28
CA MET A 1 32.44 3.28 -54.76
C MET A 1 32.30 3.43 -53.25
N ASN A 2 31.16 3.40 -52.56
CA ASN A 2 29.75 3.29 -52.91
C ASN A 2 28.98 4.16 -51.89
N THR A 3 28.11 5.02 -52.41
CA THR A 3 27.15 5.83 -51.67
C THR A 3 26.02 4.96 -51.12
N LEU A 4 25.83 4.93 -49.80
CA LEU A 4 24.68 4.27 -49.17
C LEU A 4 23.42 5.14 -49.36
N ARG A 5 22.44 4.61 -50.10
CA ARG A 5 21.10 5.19 -50.27
C ARG A 5 20.30 5.10 -48.96
N PRO A 6 19.38 6.04 -48.68
CA PRO A 6 18.38 5.87 -47.64
C PRO A 6 17.33 4.83 -48.07
N THR A 7 17.06 3.87 -47.20
CA THR A 7 15.97 2.89 -47.34
C THR A 7 14.62 3.58 -47.22
N ALA A 8 13.75 3.37 -48.21
CA ALA A 8 12.37 3.84 -48.22
C ALA A 8 11.54 3.22 -47.06
N PRO A 9 10.52 3.92 -46.54
CA PRO A 9 9.63 3.35 -45.53
C PRO A 9 8.78 2.23 -46.14
N LEU A 10 8.69 1.11 -45.42
CA LEU A 10 7.83 -0.02 -45.74
C LEU A 10 6.37 0.46 -45.85
N ALA A 11 5.74 0.27 -47.01
CA ALA A 11 4.32 0.54 -47.20
C ALA A 11 3.50 -0.48 -46.39
N LEU A 12 2.66 0.02 -45.47
CA LEU A 12 1.64 -0.77 -44.77
C LEU A 12 0.60 -1.30 -45.76
N PRO A 13 0.15 -2.56 -45.65
CA PRO A 13 -0.93 -3.08 -46.47
C PRO A 13 -2.24 -2.31 -46.22
N ALA A 14 -2.89 -1.91 -47.30
CA ALA A 14 -4.02 -0.97 -47.36
C ALA A 14 -5.37 -1.56 -46.92
N ASN A 15 -5.44 -2.23 -45.77
CA ASN A 15 -6.71 -2.84 -45.31
C ASN A 15 -6.90 -2.89 -43.79
N LEU A 16 -6.60 -1.78 -43.09
CA LEU A 16 -6.97 -1.61 -41.69
C LEU A 16 -8.04 -0.52 -41.54
N ASN A 17 -9.19 -0.94 -41.03
CA ASN A 17 -10.34 -0.14 -40.63
C ASN A 17 -9.89 1.06 -39.74
N PRO A 18 -10.29 2.32 -40.02
CA PRO A 18 -9.70 3.51 -39.39
C PRO A 18 -10.06 3.74 -37.90
N THR A 19 -10.63 2.77 -37.19
CA THR A 19 -11.07 2.93 -35.80
C THR A 19 -10.11 2.38 -34.74
N HIS A 20 -8.95 1.83 -35.14
CA HIS A 20 -7.96 1.31 -34.19
C HIS A 20 -6.54 1.73 -34.56
N VAL A 21 -6.23 3.00 -34.38
CA VAL A 21 -4.83 3.44 -34.23
C VAL A 21 -4.40 3.06 -32.81
N PRO A 22 -3.41 2.15 -32.62
CA PRO A 22 -2.87 1.89 -31.29
C PRO A 22 -2.33 3.21 -30.69
N PRO A 23 -2.47 3.42 -29.38
CA PRO A 23 -1.98 4.65 -28.76
C PRO A 23 -0.50 4.84 -29.09
N PRO A 24 -0.04 6.09 -29.28
CA PRO A 24 1.35 6.38 -29.62
C PRO A 24 2.27 5.79 -28.55
N VAL A 25 3.16 4.90 -28.97
CA VAL A 25 4.17 4.27 -28.11
C VAL A 25 5.40 5.17 -28.09
N PHE A 26 5.88 5.50 -26.90
CA PHE A 26 7.10 6.28 -26.71
C PHE A 26 8.04 5.58 -25.72
N ARG A 27 9.34 5.85 -25.86
CA ARG A 27 10.34 5.30 -24.93
C ARG A 27 10.43 6.24 -23.73
N VAL A 28 10.15 5.70 -22.54
CA VAL A 28 10.24 6.46 -21.29
C VAL A 28 11.71 6.73 -20.96
N SER A 29 12.07 8.00 -20.81
CA SER A 29 13.41 8.41 -20.37
C SER A 29 13.71 7.93 -18.94
N ILE A 30 14.98 7.66 -18.65
CA ILE A 30 15.40 7.19 -17.34
C ILE A 30 15.27 8.33 -16.32
N THR A 31 14.70 8.01 -15.17
CA THR A 31 14.60 8.93 -14.04
C THR A 31 15.47 8.44 -12.88
N HIS A 32 15.99 9.37 -12.09
CA HIS A 32 16.86 9.09 -10.95
C HIS A 32 16.08 9.13 -9.64
N ASP A 33 16.49 8.32 -8.66
CA ASP A 33 15.91 8.29 -7.32
C ASP A 33 15.94 9.69 -6.67
N MET A 34 14.85 10.06 -6.01
CA MET A 34 14.67 11.38 -5.42
C MET A 34 15.61 11.62 -4.24
N VAL A 35 15.78 10.67 -3.32
CA VAL A 35 16.55 10.92 -2.09
C VAL A 35 18.01 11.16 -2.43
N SER A 36 18.59 10.30 -3.26
CA SER A 36 19.96 10.43 -3.75
C SER A 36 20.15 11.73 -4.55
N SER A 37 19.25 12.03 -5.49
CA SER A 37 19.33 13.26 -6.28
C SER A 37 19.16 14.54 -5.45
N LEU A 38 18.27 14.54 -4.45
CA LEU A 38 17.96 15.72 -3.63
C LEU A 38 19.06 16.03 -2.61
N LEU A 39 19.61 15.02 -1.95
CA LEU A 39 20.60 15.21 -0.87
C LEU A 39 22.05 15.31 -1.36
N ASP A 40 22.35 14.91 -2.60
CA ASP A 40 23.71 15.05 -3.15
C ASP A 40 24.06 16.53 -3.40
N PRO A 41 25.07 17.11 -2.75
CA PRO A 41 25.41 18.53 -2.92
C PRO A 41 26.03 18.84 -4.29
N TRP A 42 26.49 17.84 -5.03
CA TRP A 42 27.22 18.03 -6.29
C TRP A 42 26.32 18.00 -7.53
N THR A 43 25.04 17.63 -7.37
CA THR A 43 24.06 17.62 -8.46
C THR A 43 23.40 18.98 -8.63
N ALA A 44 23.12 19.36 -9.89
CA ALA A 44 22.39 20.58 -10.18
C ALA A 44 20.96 20.50 -9.62
N LYS A 45 20.54 21.52 -8.88
CA LYS A 45 19.24 21.57 -8.22
C LYS A 45 18.23 22.35 -9.03
N SER A 46 17.04 21.78 -9.14
CA SER A 46 15.88 22.47 -9.70
C SER A 46 15.35 23.51 -8.70
N PHE A 47 14.49 24.44 -9.14
CA PHE A 47 13.82 25.37 -8.24
C PHE A 47 13.02 24.64 -7.15
N PHE A 48 12.28 23.59 -7.51
CA PHE A 48 11.53 22.78 -6.55
C PHE A 48 12.43 22.03 -5.56
N ASP A 49 13.64 21.61 -5.96
CA ASP A 49 14.61 21.03 -5.03
C ASP A 49 15.08 22.04 -4.00
N LEU A 50 15.48 23.23 -4.47
CA LEU A 50 15.92 24.31 -3.59
C LEU A 50 14.80 24.76 -2.64
N LEU A 51 13.56 24.82 -3.13
CA LEU A 51 12.39 25.10 -2.31
C LEU A 51 12.18 24.00 -1.26
N THR A 52 12.30 22.73 -1.64
CA THR A 52 12.15 21.59 -0.72
C THR A 52 13.22 21.60 0.35
N LEU A 53 14.50 21.73 -0.04
CA LEU A 53 15.63 21.82 0.88
C LEU A 53 15.52 23.05 1.80
N GLY A 54 15.10 24.20 1.26
CA GLY A 54 14.89 25.43 2.02
C GLY A 54 13.78 25.28 3.07
N LEU A 55 12.65 24.66 2.72
CA LEU A 55 11.57 24.36 3.67
C LEU A 55 11.97 23.35 4.73
N MET A 56 12.72 22.32 4.36
CA MET A 56 13.29 21.35 5.31
C MET A 56 14.26 22.02 6.28
N LEU A 57 15.19 22.82 5.77
CA LEU A 57 16.15 23.57 6.58
C LEU A 57 15.44 24.55 7.52
N LEU A 58 14.40 25.23 7.05
CA LEU A 58 13.57 26.12 7.86
C LEU A 58 12.90 25.35 9.00
N GLN A 59 12.29 24.20 8.73
CA GLN A 59 11.67 23.36 9.76
C GLN A 59 12.68 22.89 10.80
N ILE A 60 13.84 22.40 10.36
CA ILE A 60 14.91 21.95 11.26
C ILE A 60 15.43 23.13 12.10
N SER A 61 15.62 24.30 11.49
CA SER A 61 16.05 25.51 12.20
C SER A 61 15.03 25.95 13.24
N LEU A 62 13.74 25.99 12.89
CA LEU A 62 12.65 26.29 13.83
C LEU A 62 12.59 25.30 14.99
N PHE A 63 12.92 24.02 14.76
CA PHE A 63 12.96 23.02 15.82
C PHE A 63 13.98 23.33 16.92
N PHE A 64 15.15 23.84 16.54
CA PHE A 64 16.21 24.20 17.48
C PHE A 64 16.03 25.60 18.09
N LEU A 65 15.40 26.53 17.38
CA LEU A 65 15.19 27.91 17.84
C LEU A 65 13.98 28.07 18.76
N LEU A 66 12.92 27.26 18.58
CA LEU A 66 11.68 27.44 19.32
C LEU A 66 11.69 26.72 20.67
N PRO A 67 11.07 27.31 21.71
CA PRO A 67 10.93 26.67 23.00
C PRO A 67 9.97 25.46 22.93
N VAL A 68 10.15 24.51 23.85
CA VAL A 68 9.49 23.19 23.83
C VAL A 68 7.97 23.27 23.73
N TYR A 69 7.34 24.21 24.44
CA TYR A 69 5.88 24.37 24.45
C TYR A 69 5.34 24.82 23.08
N VAL A 70 6.06 25.67 22.34
CA VAL A 70 5.66 26.12 21.00
C VAL A 70 5.89 25.01 19.99
N LYS A 71 7.08 24.41 19.97
CA LYS A 71 7.43 23.43 18.93
C LYS A 71 6.54 22.20 18.96
N ARG A 72 6.11 21.74 20.14
CA ARG A 72 5.20 20.58 20.28
C ARG A 72 3.88 20.78 19.55
N GLY A 73 3.25 21.93 19.71
CA GLY A 73 1.99 22.26 19.02
C GLY A 73 2.21 22.59 17.55
N LEU A 74 3.24 23.39 17.25
CA LEU A 74 3.55 23.81 15.90
C LEU A 74 3.85 22.63 14.97
N PHE A 75 4.77 21.74 15.35
CA PHE A 75 5.13 20.60 14.49
C PHE A 75 4.01 19.58 14.36
N LEU A 76 3.12 19.44 15.35
CA LEU A 76 1.91 18.64 15.19
C LEU A 76 1.00 19.22 14.10
N ILE A 77 0.76 20.54 14.11
CA ILE A 77 -0.10 21.19 13.11
C ILE A 77 0.54 21.09 11.72
N ILE A 78 1.82 21.45 11.59
CA ILE A 78 2.54 21.37 10.31
C ILE A 78 2.54 19.92 9.80
N PHE A 79 2.71 18.94 10.69
CA PHE A 79 2.69 17.53 10.32
C PHE A 79 1.32 17.12 9.78
N LEU A 80 0.24 17.51 10.45
CA LEU A 80 -1.11 17.22 9.99
C LEU A 80 -1.43 17.89 8.65
N VAL A 81 -0.89 19.10 8.39
CA VAL A 81 -1.03 19.79 7.11
C VAL A 81 -0.32 19.02 6.00
N TRP A 82 0.96 18.67 6.18
CA TRP A 82 1.70 17.90 5.17
C TRP A 82 1.11 16.51 4.96
N ARG A 83 0.67 15.85 6.03
CA ARG A 83 0.00 14.56 5.96
C ARG A 83 -1.29 14.63 5.16
N SER A 84 -2.08 15.68 5.39
CA SER A 84 -3.31 15.91 4.63
C SER A 84 -3.02 16.26 3.18
N ALA A 85 -1.98 17.04 2.90
CA ALA A 85 -1.53 17.32 1.54
C ALA A 85 -1.08 16.05 0.80
N TYR A 86 -0.36 15.16 1.49
CA TYR A 86 0.10 13.89 0.94
C TYR A 86 -1.05 12.93 0.65
N ASN A 87 -1.94 12.67 1.61
CA ASN A 87 -3.01 11.69 1.42
C ASN A 87 -4.25 12.27 0.73
N ALA A 88 -4.79 13.39 1.20
CA ALA A 88 -6.01 13.96 0.62
C ALA A 88 -5.69 14.84 -0.62
N GLY A 89 -4.64 15.65 -0.55
CA GLY A 89 -4.25 16.56 -1.62
C GLY A 89 -3.80 15.82 -2.88
N LEU A 90 -2.76 14.97 -2.79
CA LEU A 90 -2.33 14.15 -3.92
C LEU A 90 -3.44 13.19 -4.36
N GLY A 91 -4.19 12.61 -3.42
CA GLY A 91 -5.33 11.75 -3.73
C GLY A 91 -6.39 12.43 -4.61
N TYR A 92 -6.71 13.68 -4.31
CA TYR A 92 -7.60 14.49 -5.13
C TYR A 92 -7.04 14.76 -6.53
N LEU A 93 -5.76 15.15 -6.63
CA LEU A 93 -5.10 15.42 -7.91
C LEU A 93 -5.04 14.17 -8.79
N LEU A 94 -4.68 13.03 -8.21
CA LEU A 94 -4.63 11.73 -8.89
C LEU A 94 -6.02 11.31 -9.36
N LYS A 95 -7.05 11.43 -8.51
CA LYS A 95 -8.43 11.14 -8.91
C LYS A 95 -8.89 12.04 -10.06
N TRP A 96 -8.60 13.34 -10.00
CA TRP A 96 -8.92 14.28 -11.06
C TRP A 96 -8.19 13.97 -12.37
N GLN A 97 -6.94 13.52 -12.27
CA GLN A 97 -6.16 13.07 -13.42
C GLN A 97 -6.68 11.74 -14.00
N SER A 98 -7.03 10.77 -13.17
CA SER A 98 -7.58 9.48 -13.64
C SER A 98 -8.92 9.65 -14.35
N GLU A 99 -9.86 10.40 -13.77
CA GLU A 99 -11.23 10.47 -14.27
C GLU A 99 -11.40 11.44 -15.45
N LYS A 100 -10.65 12.55 -15.43
CA LYS A 100 -10.86 13.66 -16.36
C LYS A 100 -9.60 14.09 -17.12
N LYS A 101 -8.48 13.39 -16.95
CA LYS A 101 -7.15 13.83 -17.42
C LYS A 101 -6.87 15.27 -17.01
N GLY A 102 -7.31 15.65 -15.81
CA GLY A 102 -7.43 17.03 -15.36
C GLY A 102 -6.12 17.82 -15.37
N LEU A 103 -5.02 17.22 -14.90
CA LEU A 103 -3.71 17.86 -14.88
C LEU A 103 -3.17 18.09 -16.29
N VAL A 104 -3.28 17.06 -17.15
CA VAL A 104 -2.86 17.15 -18.55
C VAL A 104 -3.73 18.14 -19.33
N ALA A 105 -5.04 18.14 -19.10
CA ALA A 105 -5.98 19.08 -19.69
C ALA A 105 -5.70 20.52 -19.22
N LEU A 106 -5.33 20.72 -17.95
CA LEU A 106 -4.94 22.02 -17.42
C LEU A 106 -3.66 22.53 -18.11
N ALA A 107 -2.63 21.69 -18.18
CA ALA A 107 -1.37 22.02 -18.85
C ALA A 107 -1.60 22.38 -20.33
N ARG A 108 -2.47 21.62 -21.02
CA ARG A 108 -2.85 21.87 -22.41
C ARG A 108 -3.64 23.18 -22.58
N ARG A 109 -4.64 23.44 -21.73
CA ARG A 109 -5.46 24.66 -21.76
C ARG A 109 -4.64 25.91 -21.48
N LYS A 110 -3.71 25.84 -20.54
CA LYS A 110 -2.81 26.96 -20.18
C LYS A 110 -1.60 27.09 -21.11
N GLY A 111 -1.41 26.15 -22.04
CA GLY A 111 -0.31 26.16 -23.00
C GLY A 111 1.07 26.10 -22.33
N TRP A 112 1.20 25.38 -21.20
CA TRP A 112 2.44 25.32 -20.44
C TRP A 112 3.61 24.72 -21.23
N PHE A 113 3.32 23.73 -22.06
CA PHE A 113 4.27 23.03 -22.92
C PHE A 113 4.19 23.50 -24.38
N ASP A 114 3.64 24.69 -24.65
CA ASP A 114 3.53 25.27 -25.99
C ASP A 114 4.24 26.63 -26.01
N GLU A 115 5.39 26.69 -26.68
CA GLU A 115 6.23 27.89 -26.76
C GLU A 115 5.48 29.10 -27.35
N LYS A 116 4.58 28.85 -28.31
CA LYS A 116 3.85 29.92 -29.00
C LYS A 116 2.79 30.57 -28.10
N LYS A 117 2.19 29.79 -27.20
CA LYS A 117 1.13 30.29 -26.30
C LYS A 117 1.68 30.93 -25.03
N ASN A 118 2.74 30.36 -24.44
CA ASN A 118 3.27 30.86 -23.18
C ASN A 118 4.81 30.72 -23.08
N PRO A 119 5.58 31.59 -23.75
CA PRO A 119 7.03 31.44 -23.91
C PRO A 119 7.81 31.62 -22.61
N LYS A 120 7.25 32.29 -21.60
CA LYS A 120 7.91 32.46 -20.28
C LYS A 120 7.83 31.17 -19.47
N VAL A 121 6.63 30.62 -19.34
CA VAL A 121 6.40 29.37 -18.60
C VAL A 121 7.07 28.20 -19.29
N TYR A 122 6.98 28.13 -20.62
CA TYR A 122 7.66 27.11 -21.42
C TYR A 122 9.17 27.05 -21.14
N ARG A 123 9.86 28.19 -21.25
CA ARG A 123 11.32 28.26 -21.00
C ARG A 123 11.69 27.91 -19.56
N TRP A 124 10.87 28.32 -18.60
CA TRP A 124 11.08 27.98 -17.20
C TRP A 124 10.90 26.48 -16.95
N LEU A 125 9.79 25.88 -17.41
CA LEU A 125 9.54 24.44 -17.29
C LEU A 125 10.59 23.61 -18.02
N ARG A 126 11.02 24.04 -19.21
CA ARG A 126 12.09 23.38 -19.95
C ARG A 126 13.36 23.31 -19.13
N ARG A 127 13.79 24.43 -18.53
CA ARG A 127 14.95 24.44 -17.64
C ARG A 127 14.73 23.56 -16.41
N GLU A 128 13.57 23.69 -15.78
CA GLU A 128 13.25 23.01 -14.52
C GLU A 128 13.21 21.49 -14.65
N LEU A 129 12.57 20.97 -15.71
CA LEU A 129 12.49 19.52 -15.95
C LEU A 129 13.82 18.97 -16.49
N SER A 130 14.51 19.70 -17.36
CA SER A 130 15.75 19.19 -17.99
C SER A 130 16.92 19.07 -17.02
N VAL A 131 16.99 19.89 -15.96
CA VAL A 131 18.09 19.85 -14.97
C VAL A 131 18.17 18.51 -14.25
N LYS A 132 17.03 17.84 -14.04
CA LYS A 132 16.96 16.55 -13.33
C LYS A 132 17.10 15.32 -14.22
N MET A 133 17.08 15.51 -15.54
CA MET A 133 16.99 14.41 -16.49
C MET A 133 18.35 14.12 -17.15
N GLY A 134 18.50 12.87 -17.59
CA GLY A 134 19.68 12.43 -18.32
C GLY A 134 19.73 12.95 -19.76
N PRO A 135 20.81 12.61 -20.50
CA PRO A 135 20.97 13.01 -21.91
C PRO A 135 19.95 12.39 -22.86
N ASP A 136 19.21 11.37 -22.42
CA ASP A 136 18.15 10.68 -23.15
C ASP A 136 16.80 11.43 -23.14
N TYR A 137 16.69 12.51 -22.37
CA TYR A 137 15.47 13.31 -22.28
C TYR A 137 15.51 14.53 -23.21
N HIS A 138 14.50 14.63 -24.06
CA HIS A 138 14.31 15.74 -24.99
C HIS A 138 12.92 16.36 -24.76
N PHE A 139 12.90 17.53 -24.10
CA PHE A 139 11.68 18.21 -23.66
C PHE A 139 10.62 18.37 -24.75
N GLU A 140 11.04 18.66 -25.99
CA GLU A 140 10.17 18.89 -27.14
C GLU A 140 9.56 17.61 -27.74
N SER A 141 10.26 16.47 -27.66
CA SER A 141 9.79 15.22 -28.28
C SER A 141 8.94 14.38 -27.35
N GLU A 142 9.03 14.60 -26.05
CA GLU A 142 8.27 13.85 -25.06
C GLU A 142 6.77 14.23 -25.06
N PRO A 143 5.87 13.26 -24.82
CA PRO A 143 4.44 13.53 -24.77
C PRO A 143 4.10 14.44 -23.59
N ILE A 144 3.03 15.22 -23.75
CA ILE A 144 2.55 16.15 -22.71
C ILE A 144 2.20 15.42 -21.41
N GLU A 145 1.73 14.17 -21.50
CA GLU A 145 1.43 13.31 -20.37
C GLU A 145 2.68 13.03 -19.51
N PHE A 146 3.83 12.77 -20.15
CA PHE A 146 5.11 12.51 -19.48
C PHE A 146 5.65 13.78 -18.82
N ASN A 147 5.70 14.89 -19.56
CA ASN A 147 6.17 16.17 -19.01
C ASN A 147 5.27 16.70 -17.87
N THR A 148 3.96 16.47 -17.95
CA THR A 148 3.04 16.80 -16.85
C THR A 148 3.28 15.89 -15.64
N TRP A 149 3.55 14.60 -15.85
CA TRP A 149 3.91 13.67 -14.78
C TRP A 149 5.22 14.05 -14.10
N LEU A 150 6.25 14.46 -14.83
CA LEU A 150 7.52 14.95 -14.24
C LEU A 150 7.29 16.18 -13.34
N LEU A 151 6.45 17.12 -13.77
CA LEU A 151 6.07 18.27 -12.95
C LEU A 151 5.28 17.86 -11.70
N PHE A 152 4.36 16.89 -11.85
CA PHE A 152 3.66 16.31 -10.71
C PHE A 152 4.64 15.62 -9.74
N ARG A 153 5.67 14.95 -10.26
CA ARG A 153 6.74 14.32 -9.47
C ARG A 153 7.42 15.32 -8.54
N GLN A 154 7.75 16.51 -9.05
CA GLN A 154 8.35 17.57 -8.25
C GLN A 154 7.44 18.07 -7.11
N LEU A 155 6.13 18.10 -7.34
CA LEU A 155 5.15 18.39 -6.29
C LEU A 155 5.10 17.28 -5.23
N VAL A 156 5.14 16.02 -5.66
CA VAL A 156 5.21 14.87 -4.75
C VAL A 156 6.47 14.91 -3.91
N ASP A 157 7.64 15.15 -4.52
CA ASP A 157 8.93 15.29 -3.81
C ASP A 157 8.85 16.33 -2.70
N LEU A 158 8.32 17.52 -3.03
CA LEU A 158 8.13 18.60 -2.08
C LEU A 158 7.25 18.19 -0.91
N ILE A 159 6.09 17.59 -1.17
CA ILE A 159 5.15 17.19 -0.10
C ILE A 159 5.74 16.05 0.74
N LEU A 160 6.30 15.02 0.10
CA LEU A 160 6.80 13.82 0.76
C LEU A 160 7.99 14.12 1.68
N MET A 161 8.96 14.91 1.21
CA MET A 161 10.14 15.27 2.00
C MET A 161 9.81 16.17 3.18
N ASN A 162 8.86 17.09 3.01
CA ASN A 162 8.41 17.94 4.10
C ASN A 162 7.51 17.20 5.11
N ASP A 163 6.64 16.28 4.67
CA ASP A 163 5.88 15.40 5.57
C ASP A 163 6.82 14.57 6.45
N PHE A 164 7.83 13.93 5.83
CA PHE A 164 8.84 13.15 6.54
C PHE A 164 9.62 14.00 7.54
N THR A 165 10.20 15.13 7.10
CA THR A 165 11.00 16.01 7.95
C THR A 165 10.20 16.55 9.12
N THR A 166 8.96 16.98 8.87
CA THR A 166 8.07 17.49 9.91
C THR A 166 7.70 16.40 10.91
N TYR A 167 7.45 15.16 10.45
CA TYR A 167 7.17 14.03 11.35
C TYR A 167 8.32 13.79 12.33
N PHE A 168 9.57 13.81 11.88
CA PHE A 168 10.73 13.67 12.77
C PHE A 168 10.84 14.84 13.77
N CYS A 169 10.67 16.08 13.30
CA CYS A 169 10.68 17.25 14.18
C CYS A 169 9.55 17.18 15.23
N PHE A 170 8.36 16.75 14.82
CA PHE A 170 7.23 16.47 15.69
C PHE A 170 7.58 15.40 16.73
N ALA A 171 8.05 14.22 16.30
CA ALA A 171 8.37 13.11 17.20
C ALA A 171 9.46 13.49 18.21
N LEU A 172 10.54 14.14 17.75
CA LEU A 172 11.63 14.60 18.60
C LEU A 172 11.21 15.70 19.58
N SER A 173 10.19 16.49 19.27
CA SER A 173 9.65 17.51 20.21
C SER A 173 8.95 16.89 21.42
N TRP A 174 8.56 15.62 21.30
CA TRP A 174 7.85 14.82 22.30
C TRP A 174 8.70 13.66 22.83
N ILE A 175 10.00 13.62 22.55
CA ILE A 175 10.88 12.56 23.05
C ILE A 175 10.94 12.59 24.59
N ASN A 176 10.70 11.44 25.21
CA ASN A 176 10.82 11.24 26.64
C ASN A 176 11.91 10.20 26.94
N THR A 177 13.01 10.67 27.51
CA THR A 177 14.17 9.85 27.87
C THR A 177 14.15 9.40 29.34
N ALA A 178 13.19 9.85 30.14
CA ALA A 178 13.07 9.43 31.53
C ALA A 178 12.66 7.94 31.62
N PRO A 179 13.13 7.20 32.64
CA PRO A 179 12.67 5.82 32.88
C PRO A 179 11.15 5.80 33.01
N GLN A 180 10.48 5.00 32.18
CA GLN A 180 9.01 4.87 32.21
C GLN A 180 8.55 3.69 33.06
N SER A 181 9.48 2.82 33.44
CA SER A 181 9.20 1.59 34.16
C SER A 181 10.09 1.46 35.39
N ALA A 182 9.57 0.84 36.45
CA ALA A 182 10.37 0.48 37.62
C ALA A 182 11.43 -0.59 37.30
N PHE A 183 11.31 -1.24 36.14
CA PHE A 183 12.17 -2.32 35.69
C PHE A 183 13.06 -1.88 34.52
N PRO A 184 14.36 -1.63 34.71
CA PRO A 184 15.25 -1.06 33.69
C PRO A 184 15.32 -1.84 32.37
N LEU A 185 15.06 -3.14 32.40
CA LEU A 185 15.02 -3.98 31.20
C LEU A 185 13.82 -3.63 30.30
N ALA A 186 12.67 -3.21 30.85
CA ALA A 186 11.53 -2.80 30.04
C ALA A 186 11.83 -1.52 29.23
N ASP A 187 12.50 -0.54 29.83
CA ASP A 187 12.99 0.64 29.09
C ASP A 187 14.02 0.25 28.02
N SER A 188 14.96 -0.65 28.33
CA SER A 188 15.94 -1.14 27.35
C SER A 188 15.29 -1.85 26.17
N LEU A 189 14.28 -2.71 26.42
CA LEU A 189 13.52 -3.42 25.39
C LEU A 189 12.70 -2.45 24.53
N ARG A 190 12.13 -1.39 25.11
CA ARG A 190 11.40 -0.36 24.37
C ARG A 190 12.31 0.35 23.37
N TRP A 191 13.49 0.78 23.79
CA TRP A 191 14.47 1.43 22.92
C TRP A 191 14.97 0.47 21.83
N PHE A 192 15.39 -0.73 22.22
CA PHE A 192 15.86 -1.75 21.28
C PHE A 192 14.79 -2.11 20.25
N GLY A 193 13.58 -2.43 20.70
CA GLY A 193 12.45 -2.73 19.81
C GLY A 193 12.12 -1.56 18.88
N GLY A 194 12.12 -0.33 19.40
CA GLY A 194 11.90 0.86 18.59
C GLY A 194 12.95 1.04 17.47
N ILE A 195 14.23 0.87 17.79
CA ILE A 195 15.33 0.96 16.82
C ILE A 195 15.21 -0.14 15.76
N VAL A 196 14.97 -1.39 16.17
CA VAL A 196 14.79 -2.52 15.25
C VAL A 196 13.65 -2.26 14.27
N LEU A 197 12.51 -1.75 14.74
CA LEU A 197 11.37 -1.44 13.87
C LEU A 197 11.68 -0.31 12.88
N VAL A 198 12.46 0.70 13.27
CA VAL A 198 12.91 1.77 12.36
C VAL A 198 13.87 1.23 11.30
N LEU A 199 14.87 0.43 11.68
CA LEU A 199 15.81 -0.18 10.73
C LEU A 199 15.10 -1.12 9.75
N PHE A 200 14.18 -1.93 10.26
CA PHE A 200 13.34 -2.80 9.44
C PHE A 200 12.48 -2.00 8.46
N ASN A 201 11.94 -0.85 8.89
CA ASN A 201 11.18 0.04 8.02
C ASN A 201 12.01 0.60 6.87
N ILE A 202 13.25 1.04 7.16
CA ILE A 202 14.18 1.55 6.14
C ILE A 202 14.46 0.44 5.12
N TRP A 203 14.77 -0.77 5.58
CA TRP A 203 14.98 -1.92 4.68
C TRP A 203 13.75 -2.19 3.79
N VAL A 204 12.54 -2.22 4.37
CA VAL A 204 11.29 -2.40 3.62
C VAL A 204 11.10 -1.33 2.54
N LYS A 205 11.39 -0.06 2.86
CA LYS A 205 11.24 1.06 1.91
C LYS A 205 12.27 0.98 0.77
N LEU A 206 13.53 0.67 1.08
CA LEU A 206 14.59 0.53 0.10
C LEU A 206 14.34 -0.64 -0.85
N ASP A 207 13.96 -1.80 -0.31
CA ASP A 207 13.66 -2.98 -1.14
C ASP A 207 12.38 -2.76 -1.98
N ALA A 208 11.35 -2.13 -1.41
CA ALA A 208 10.16 -1.81 -2.17
C ALA A 208 10.45 -0.84 -3.34
N HIS A 209 11.27 0.19 -3.10
CA HIS A 209 11.69 1.13 -4.14
C HIS A 209 12.49 0.45 -5.26
N ARG A 210 13.41 -0.47 -4.89
CA ARG A 210 14.21 -1.26 -5.84
C ARG A 210 13.34 -2.04 -6.83
N VAL A 211 12.22 -2.61 -6.36
CA VAL A 211 11.32 -3.46 -7.15
C VAL A 211 10.34 -2.63 -7.99
N VAL A 212 9.71 -1.60 -7.40
CA VAL A 212 8.65 -0.81 -8.05
C VAL A 212 9.18 0.19 -9.06
N LYS A 213 10.42 0.67 -8.87
CA LYS A 213 11.04 1.77 -9.62
C LYS A 213 10.25 3.08 -9.50
N ASP A 214 10.87 4.17 -9.96
CA ASP A 214 10.32 5.52 -9.89
C ASP A 214 8.93 5.66 -10.53
N PHE A 215 8.69 4.99 -11.66
CA PHE A 215 7.43 5.12 -12.38
C PHE A 215 6.21 4.81 -11.50
N ALA A 216 6.21 3.66 -10.82
CA ALA A 216 5.10 3.26 -9.97
C ALA A 216 5.19 3.84 -8.54
N TRP A 217 6.37 4.28 -8.08
CA TRP A 217 6.50 5.03 -6.83
C TRP A 217 5.78 6.39 -6.88
N TYR A 218 5.76 7.02 -8.06
CA TYR A 218 5.14 8.32 -8.31
C TYR A 218 3.80 8.25 -9.05
N TRP A 219 3.07 7.14 -8.95
CA TRP A 219 1.72 6.98 -9.54
C TRP A 219 1.66 7.31 -11.04
N GLY A 220 2.70 6.95 -11.79
CA GLY A 220 2.78 7.25 -13.23
C GLY A 220 1.67 6.61 -14.06
N ASP A 221 1.08 5.51 -13.56
CA ASP A 221 -0.06 4.80 -14.14
C ASP A 221 -1.33 5.66 -14.27
N PHE A 222 -1.47 6.73 -13.48
CA PHE A 222 -2.54 7.72 -13.63
C PHE A 222 -2.37 8.61 -14.89
N PHE A 223 -1.15 8.73 -15.39
CA PHE A 223 -0.82 9.59 -16.54
C PHE A 223 -0.75 8.80 -17.84
N PHE A 224 0.10 7.77 -17.88
CA PHE A 224 0.37 6.94 -19.06
C PHE A 224 0.67 5.49 -18.64
N LEU A 225 0.56 4.55 -19.59
CA LEU A 225 0.84 3.14 -19.35
C LEU A 225 2.25 2.80 -19.83
N VAL A 226 2.97 1.98 -19.06
CA VAL A 226 4.28 1.46 -19.42
C VAL A 226 4.24 -0.06 -19.35
N GLU A 227 4.75 -0.72 -20.39
CA GLU A 227 4.96 -2.17 -20.38
C GLU A 227 6.17 -2.49 -19.48
N GLN A 228 5.89 -2.69 -18.19
CA GLN A 228 6.85 -3.15 -17.20
C GLN A 228 6.36 -4.45 -16.57
N SER A 229 7.16 -5.51 -16.69
CA SER A 229 6.95 -6.73 -15.90
C SER A 229 7.52 -6.51 -14.49
N LEU A 230 6.65 -6.31 -13.51
CA LEU A 230 7.09 -6.36 -12.12
C LEU A 230 7.52 -7.78 -11.76
N THR A 231 8.78 -7.94 -11.38
CA THR A 231 9.27 -9.13 -10.70
C THR A 231 8.79 -9.10 -9.26
N PHE A 232 7.87 -9.98 -8.88
CA PHE A 232 7.46 -10.14 -7.48
C PHE A 232 8.56 -10.91 -6.75
N ASP A 233 9.43 -10.17 -6.08
CA ASP A 233 10.57 -10.67 -5.29
C ASP A 233 10.74 -9.78 -4.04
N GLY A 234 11.41 -10.31 -3.00
CA GLY A 234 11.67 -9.60 -1.76
C GLY A 234 10.41 -9.28 -0.95
N VAL A 235 10.27 -8.03 -0.50
CA VAL A 235 9.16 -7.63 0.40
C VAL A 235 7.78 -7.77 -0.28
N PHE A 236 7.72 -7.77 -1.61
CA PHE A 236 6.48 -7.98 -2.35
C PHE A 236 5.95 -9.42 -2.29
N GLU A 237 6.77 -10.39 -1.86
CA GLU A 237 6.30 -11.74 -1.53
C GLU A 237 5.51 -11.76 -0.21
N MET A 238 5.94 -10.94 0.74
CA MET A 238 5.33 -10.86 2.07
C MET A 238 4.04 -10.05 2.08
N ALA A 239 4.00 -8.96 1.32
CA ALA A 239 2.83 -8.08 1.25
C ALA A 239 2.64 -7.47 -0.15
N PRO A 240 1.38 -7.33 -0.63
CA PRO A 240 1.09 -6.80 -1.96
C PRO A 240 1.31 -5.29 -2.10
N HIS A 241 1.17 -4.56 -0.99
CA HIS A 241 1.42 -3.12 -0.88
C HIS A 241 2.38 -2.82 0.28
N PRO A 242 3.63 -3.31 0.20
CA PRO A 242 4.56 -3.25 1.32
C PRO A 242 4.90 -1.81 1.71
N MET A 243 4.86 -0.87 0.75
CA MET A 243 5.05 0.56 1.01
C MET A 243 4.01 1.15 1.98
N TYR A 244 2.77 0.65 1.93
CA TYR A 244 1.63 1.19 2.69
C TYR A 244 1.29 0.39 3.94
N SER A 245 1.62 -0.91 3.97
CA SER A 245 1.36 -1.77 5.12
C SER A 245 2.58 -1.87 6.03
N VAL A 246 3.50 -2.78 5.73
CA VAL A 246 4.69 -3.05 6.55
C VAL A 246 5.61 -1.82 6.61
N GLY A 247 5.60 -1.00 5.55
CA GLY A 247 6.33 0.25 5.41
C GLY A 247 5.89 1.38 6.35
N TYR A 248 4.93 1.17 7.26
CA TYR A 248 4.59 2.12 8.34
C TYR A 248 5.06 1.67 9.73
N VAL A 249 5.64 0.47 9.85
CA VAL A 249 6.12 -0.06 11.13
C VAL A 249 7.14 0.85 11.83
N GLY A 250 7.91 1.64 11.06
CA GLY A 250 8.86 2.62 11.58
C GLY A 250 8.20 3.73 12.39
N TYR A 251 6.95 4.11 12.08
CA TYR A 251 6.22 5.13 12.84
C TYR A 251 5.89 4.63 14.26
N TYR A 252 5.57 3.34 14.39
CA TYR A 252 5.40 2.70 15.69
C TYR A 252 6.74 2.55 16.43
N GLY A 253 7.83 2.26 15.71
CA GLY A 253 9.17 2.25 16.26
C GLY A 253 9.60 3.60 16.84
N VAL A 254 9.37 4.70 16.10
CA VAL A 254 9.60 6.07 16.57
C VAL A 254 8.72 6.40 17.78
N SER A 255 7.46 5.97 17.78
CA SER A 255 6.55 6.16 18.93
C SER A 255 7.06 5.46 20.19
N LEU A 256 7.62 4.24 20.05
CA LEU A 256 8.25 3.50 21.14
C LEU A 256 9.49 4.23 21.66
N ILE A 257 10.36 4.72 20.78
CA ILE A 257 11.56 5.49 21.14
C ILE A 257 11.16 6.76 21.92
N CYS A 258 10.16 7.49 21.43
CA CYS A 258 9.70 8.73 22.06
C CYS A 258 8.96 8.52 23.38
N ALA A 259 8.47 7.32 23.69
CA ALA A 259 7.61 7.04 24.85
C ALA A 259 6.47 8.07 24.99
N SER A 260 5.78 8.34 23.89
CA SER A 260 4.73 9.37 23.85
C SER A 260 3.48 8.88 23.14
N TYR A 261 2.35 8.93 23.85
CA TYR A 261 1.03 8.66 23.27
C TYR A 261 0.68 9.65 22.16
N THR A 262 1.11 10.90 22.25
CA THR A 262 0.88 11.90 21.20
C THR A 262 1.54 11.47 19.89
N VAL A 263 2.79 10.98 19.96
CA VAL A 263 3.50 10.45 18.79
C VAL A 263 2.86 9.16 18.29
N LEU A 264 2.40 8.29 19.19
CA LEU A 264 1.68 7.07 18.84
C LEU A 264 0.37 7.36 18.09
N PHE A 265 -0.48 8.26 18.60
CA PHE A 265 -1.74 8.61 17.94
C PHE A 265 -1.49 9.37 16.63
N GLY A 266 -0.49 10.25 16.57
CA GLY A 266 -0.06 10.87 15.32
C GLY A 266 0.38 9.84 14.28
N SER A 267 1.10 8.81 14.72
CA SER A 267 1.55 7.68 13.89
C SER A 267 0.42 6.76 13.43
N LEU A 268 -0.55 6.50 14.29
CA LEU A 268 -1.77 5.75 13.93
C LEU A 268 -2.61 6.52 12.91
N PHE A 269 -2.79 7.82 13.11
CA PHE A 269 -3.47 8.69 12.15
C PHE A 269 -2.75 8.69 10.79
N ALA A 270 -1.43 8.84 10.82
CA ALA A 270 -0.56 8.82 9.65
C ALA A 270 -0.74 7.53 8.81
N HIS A 271 -0.82 6.38 9.47
CA HIS A 271 -1.03 5.08 8.84
C HIS A 271 -2.47 4.89 8.37
N ALA A 272 -3.45 5.31 9.16
CA ALA A 272 -4.86 5.25 8.77
C ALA A 272 -5.15 6.13 7.53
N ALA A 273 -4.56 7.33 7.47
CA ALA A 273 -4.64 8.20 6.29
C ALA A 273 -4.04 7.53 5.05
N GLN A 274 -2.95 6.76 5.22
CA GLN A 274 -2.36 6.01 4.11
C GLN A 274 -3.26 4.89 3.60
N PHE A 275 -3.87 4.12 4.51
CA PHE A 275 -4.82 3.10 4.10
C PHE A 275 -6.07 3.68 3.46
N ALA A 276 -6.55 4.83 3.95
CA ALA A 276 -7.65 5.54 3.33
C ALA A 276 -7.30 5.98 1.90
N PHE A 277 -6.09 6.52 1.68
CA PHE A 277 -5.59 6.84 0.34
C PHE A 277 -5.55 5.61 -0.57
N LEU A 278 -4.97 4.49 -0.09
CA LEU A 278 -4.91 3.23 -0.84
C LEU A 278 -6.31 2.75 -1.24
N ALA A 279 -7.24 2.69 -0.29
CA ALA A 279 -8.58 2.14 -0.52
C ALA A 279 -9.46 3.03 -1.42
N ILE A 280 -9.29 4.36 -1.36
CA ILE A 280 -10.16 5.32 -2.06
C ILE A 280 -9.61 5.71 -3.43
N VAL A 281 -8.29 5.78 -3.59
CA VAL A 281 -7.64 6.34 -4.79
C VAL A 281 -6.96 5.25 -5.61
N GLU A 282 -6.05 4.49 -5.01
CA GLU A 282 -5.19 3.58 -5.76
C GLU A 282 -5.88 2.25 -6.11
N THR A 283 -6.57 1.63 -5.16
CA THR A 283 -7.28 0.36 -5.39
C THR A 283 -8.32 0.47 -6.52
N PRO A 284 -9.21 1.48 -6.58
CA PRO A 284 -10.19 1.58 -7.66
C PRO A 284 -9.56 1.75 -9.05
N LEU A 285 -8.42 2.46 -9.15
CA LEU A 285 -7.69 2.60 -10.41
C LEU A 285 -7.11 1.26 -10.87
N LEU A 286 -6.43 0.54 -9.98
CA LEU A 286 -5.80 -0.75 -10.31
C LEU A 286 -6.81 -1.71 -10.95
N PHE A 287 -8.04 -1.73 -10.44
CA PHE A 287 -9.14 -2.51 -11.02
C PHE A 287 -9.60 -2.03 -12.39
N HIS A 288 -9.59 -0.72 -12.64
CA HIS A 288 -9.99 -0.15 -13.92
C HIS A 288 -8.93 -0.39 -15.00
N SER A 289 -7.66 -0.16 -14.67
CA SER A 289 -6.53 -0.27 -15.61
C SER A 289 -6.22 -1.72 -16.02
N HIS A 290 -6.63 -2.71 -15.22
CA HIS A 290 -6.48 -4.14 -15.52
C HIS A 290 -7.74 -4.79 -16.09
N ARG A 291 -8.76 -4.03 -16.52
CA ARG A 291 -9.76 -4.60 -17.44
C ARG A 291 -9.02 -4.84 -18.76
N PRO A 292 -8.78 -6.09 -19.17
CA PRO A 292 -8.36 -6.28 -20.54
C PRO A 292 -9.52 -5.76 -21.39
N THR A 293 -9.22 -4.97 -22.40
CA THR A 293 -10.08 -4.81 -23.56
C THR A 293 -10.16 -6.20 -24.21
N LEU A 294 -10.88 -7.12 -23.57
CA LEU A 294 -11.18 -8.41 -24.16
C LEU A 294 -12.05 -8.08 -25.35
N LEU A 295 -11.51 -8.36 -26.54
CA LEU A 295 -12.31 -8.49 -27.74
C LEU A 295 -13.57 -9.31 -27.38
N PRO A 296 -14.78 -8.90 -27.81
CA PRO A 296 -16.04 -9.53 -27.42
C PRO A 296 -16.10 -11.05 -27.67
N SER A 297 -15.20 -11.57 -28.51
CA SER A 297 -15.13 -12.99 -28.87
C SER A 297 -14.59 -13.91 -27.77
N CYS A 298 -13.75 -13.43 -26.83
CA CYS A 298 -13.15 -14.30 -25.80
C CYS A 298 -13.94 -14.34 -24.49
N ALA A 299 -14.88 -13.41 -24.28
CA ALA A 299 -15.74 -13.40 -23.10
C ALA A 299 -16.81 -14.51 -23.15
N ALA A 300 -17.24 -14.91 -24.36
CA ALA A 300 -18.28 -15.92 -24.56
C ALA A 300 -17.82 -17.36 -24.28
N ASP A 301 -16.52 -17.65 -24.36
CA ASP A 301 -15.99 -19.01 -24.13
C ASP A 301 -15.68 -19.32 -22.66
N ILE A 302 -15.52 -18.30 -21.81
CA ILE A 302 -15.23 -18.49 -20.38
C ILE A 302 -16.50 -18.87 -19.59
N ASP A 303 -17.66 -18.35 -19.97
CA ASP A 303 -18.94 -18.69 -19.32
C ASP A 303 -19.39 -20.15 -19.57
N LYS A 304 -18.83 -20.83 -20.58
CA LYS A 304 -19.12 -22.25 -20.84
C LYS A 304 -18.29 -23.23 -20.02
N THR A 305 -17.27 -22.77 -19.29
CA THR A 305 -16.34 -23.67 -18.56
C THR A 305 -16.69 -23.84 -17.07
N TYR A 306 -17.72 -23.16 -16.55
CA TYR A 306 -18.07 -23.19 -15.12
C TYR A 306 -19.54 -23.57 -14.84
N ASN A 307 -19.91 -24.84 -15.08
CA ASN A 307 -20.76 -25.63 -14.16
C ASN A 307 -20.69 -27.16 -14.48
N PRO A 308 -20.75 -28.09 -13.51
CA PRO A 308 -20.37 -29.53 -13.66
C PRO A 308 -21.60 -30.49 -13.61
N PRO A 309 -21.53 -31.87 -13.51
CA PRO A 309 -20.52 -32.94 -13.79
C PRO A 309 -21.12 -34.09 -14.72
N PRO A 310 -20.54 -35.31 -15.02
CA PRO A 310 -20.15 -36.38 -14.07
C PRO A 310 -18.94 -37.30 -14.41
N ALA A 311 -18.55 -38.06 -13.37
CA ALA A 311 -17.93 -39.39 -13.33
C ALA A 311 -16.43 -39.58 -13.68
N ILE A 312 -15.74 -40.11 -12.67
CA ILE A 312 -14.39 -40.69 -12.72
C ILE A 312 -14.44 -42.00 -13.52
N PRO A 313 -13.48 -42.23 -14.44
CA PRO A 313 -12.93 -43.58 -14.55
C PRO A 313 -11.39 -43.63 -14.49
N ARG A 314 -10.94 -44.82 -14.13
CA ARG A 314 -9.60 -45.25 -13.72
C ARG A 314 -8.49 -45.08 -14.77
N ARG A 315 -7.30 -44.85 -14.22
CA ARG A 315 -5.93 -45.11 -14.71
C ARG A 315 -5.81 -46.39 -15.55
N ASN A 316 -5.04 -46.34 -16.64
CA ASN A 316 -4.06 -47.36 -17.04
C ASN A 316 -3.06 -46.83 -18.09
N THR A 317 -1.91 -47.47 -18.13
CA THR A 317 -0.56 -47.05 -18.58
C THR A 317 -0.10 -47.66 -19.92
N LEU A 318 1.01 -47.11 -20.46
CA LEU A 318 1.96 -47.61 -21.50
C LEU A 318 1.50 -47.38 -22.96
N THR A 319 2.28 -46.85 -23.91
CA THR A 319 3.66 -47.15 -24.36
C THR A 319 4.27 -45.98 -25.19
N ALA A 320 5.61 -45.90 -25.29
CA ALA A 320 6.40 -45.11 -26.27
C ALA A 320 6.93 -46.05 -27.40
N PRO A 321 7.81 -45.68 -28.39
CA PRO A 321 8.43 -44.39 -28.78
C PRO A 321 8.60 -44.13 -30.33
N SER A 322 9.04 -42.91 -30.74
CA SER A 322 10.06 -42.58 -31.80
C SER A 322 9.86 -41.15 -32.37
N SER A 323 10.72 -40.17 -32.06
CA SER A 323 11.89 -39.66 -32.83
C SER A 323 11.56 -38.42 -33.71
N PRO A 324 12.50 -37.53 -34.10
CA PRO A 324 12.68 -36.22 -33.45
C PRO A 324 12.57 -35.03 -34.43
N THR A 325 12.80 -33.81 -33.90
CA THR A 325 13.23 -32.56 -34.59
C THR A 325 12.18 -31.45 -34.64
N SER A 326 12.31 -30.46 -33.77
CA SER A 326 12.59 -29.08 -34.16
C SER A 326 12.80 -28.21 -32.93
N THR A 327 13.95 -27.54 -32.96
CA THR A 327 14.45 -26.62 -31.95
C THR A 327 13.75 -25.28 -32.14
N THR A 328 12.82 -24.94 -31.25
CA THR A 328 12.48 -23.54 -30.95
C THR A 328 12.34 -23.42 -29.45
N SER A 329 13.38 -22.83 -28.86
CA SER A 329 13.39 -22.32 -27.51
C SER A 329 12.36 -21.20 -27.37
N ASP A 330 11.11 -21.58 -27.11
CA ASP A 330 10.14 -20.68 -26.51
C ASP A 330 10.53 -20.50 -25.05
N LEU A 331 11.20 -19.39 -24.77
CA LEU A 331 11.23 -18.79 -23.44
C LEU A 331 9.80 -18.39 -23.08
N GLN A 332 9.01 -19.35 -22.59
CA GLN A 332 7.79 -19.05 -21.86
C GLN A 332 8.19 -18.32 -20.57
N PRO A 333 7.82 -17.04 -20.37
CA PRO A 333 7.94 -16.44 -19.05
C PRO A 333 7.03 -17.22 -18.07
N PRO A 334 7.39 -17.33 -16.79
CA PRO A 334 6.58 -18.07 -15.83
C PRO A 334 5.17 -17.46 -15.79
N SER A 335 4.15 -18.32 -15.87
CA SER A 335 2.74 -17.96 -15.79
C SER A 335 2.35 -17.59 -14.36
N TYR A 336 2.80 -16.42 -13.91
CA TYR A 336 2.30 -15.84 -12.67
C TYR A 336 0.83 -15.43 -12.86
N PRO A 337 -0.06 -15.74 -11.90
CA PRO A 337 -1.44 -15.29 -11.98
C PRO A 337 -1.45 -13.76 -12.02
N PRO A 338 -2.21 -13.14 -12.95
CA PRO A 338 -2.32 -11.68 -13.04
C PRO A 338 -2.64 -11.06 -11.68
N ARG A 339 -2.09 -9.87 -11.40
CA ARG A 339 -2.25 -9.12 -10.14
C ARG A 339 -3.71 -9.04 -9.66
N ARG A 340 -4.67 -9.04 -10.59
CA ARG A 340 -6.13 -9.10 -10.34
C ARG A 340 -6.60 -10.41 -9.71
N ILE A 341 -6.04 -11.56 -10.10
CA ILE A 341 -6.36 -12.86 -9.49
C ILE A 341 -5.83 -12.90 -8.07
N LEU A 342 -4.61 -12.41 -7.83
CA LEU A 342 -4.06 -12.27 -6.48
C LEU A 342 -4.95 -11.33 -5.64
N TYR A 343 -5.22 -10.12 -6.13
CA TYR A 343 -6.02 -9.13 -5.40
C TYR A 343 -7.44 -9.60 -5.12
N ASN A 344 -8.14 -10.18 -6.10
CA ASN A 344 -9.45 -10.77 -5.86
C ASN A 344 -9.36 -11.97 -4.91
N THR A 345 -8.31 -12.78 -4.96
CA THR A 345 -8.21 -13.96 -4.08
C THR A 345 -7.89 -13.57 -2.64
N TYR A 346 -7.15 -12.48 -2.41
CA TYR A 346 -6.74 -12.04 -1.07
C TYR A 346 -7.60 -10.90 -0.48
N PHE A 347 -8.13 -9.96 -1.29
CA PHE A 347 -8.85 -8.75 -0.83
C PHE A 347 -10.31 -8.70 -1.29
N ARG A 348 -10.96 -9.86 -1.47
CA ARG A 348 -12.30 -9.94 -2.08
C ARG A 348 -13.37 -9.17 -1.28
N ARG A 349 -13.19 -9.00 0.05
CA ARG A 349 -14.11 -8.26 0.95
C ARG A 349 -13.47 -7.84 2.28
N ASP A 350 -12.18 -7.49 2.33
CA ASP A 350 -11.54 -7.19 3.62
C ASP A 350 -12.21 -6.00 4.33
N LEU A 351 -12.16 -6.04 5.66
CA LEU A 351 -12.70 -4.99 6.50
C LEU A 351 -11.97 -3.68 6.21
N VAL A 352 -12.67 -2.74 5.60
CA VAL A 352 -12.17 -1.38 5.40
C VAL A 352 -12.83 -0.50 6.46
N VAL A 353 -12.12 -0.28 7.57
CA VAL A 353 -12.65 0.41 8.76
C VAL A 353 -13.82 -0.36 9.38
N PHE A 354 -15.07 -0.10 8.94
CA PHE A 354 -16.28 -0.86 9.28
C PHE A 354 -17.06 -1.34 8.04
N LYS A 355 -16.61 -0.96 6.83
CA LYS A 355 -17.24 -1.35 5.57
C LYS A 355 -16.86 -2.79 5.26
N ASN A 356 -17.85 -3.64 4.97
CA ASN A 356 -17.75 -5.09 4.79
C ASN A 356 -17.49 -5.91 6.08
N PHE A 357 -17.86 -5.39 7.25
CA PHE A 357 -17.77 -6.14 8.51
C PHE A 357 -18.62 -7.42 8.47
N ASP A 358 -17.99 -8.55 8.78
CA ASP A 358 -18.64 -9.86 8.82
C ASP A 358 -18.28 -10.64 10.09
N LEU A 359 -19.27 -10.89 10.95
CA LEU A 359 -19.11 -11.66 12.20
C LEU A 359 -18.63 -13.11 11.96
N PHE A 360 -18.87 -13.67 10.76
CA PHE A 360 -18.41 -15.01 10.41
C PHE A 360 -16.94 -15.05 10.02
N ARG A 361 -16.34 -13.88 9.74
CA ARG A 361 -14.91 -13.77 9.49
C ARG A 361 -14.18 -13.62 10.82
N SER A 362 -13.27 -14.55 11.08
CA SER A 362 -12.46 -14.60 12.32
C SER A 362 -11.75 -13.28 12.62
N ASN A 363 -11.12 -12.66 11.62
CA ASN A 363 -10.37 -11.41 11.79
C ASN A 363 -11.27 -10.24 12.23
N ASP A 364 -12.47 -10.10 11.64
CA ASP A 364 -13.38 -8.99 11.91
C ASP A 364 -13.97 -9.10 13.32
N LEU A 365 -14.39 -10.31 13.72
CA LEU A 365 -14.86 -10.55 15.08
C LEU A 365 -13.78 -10.26 16.12
N TYR A 366 -12.54 -10.70 15.88
CA TYR A 366 -11.46 -10.50 16.83
C TYR A 366 -11.05 -9.03 16.94
N LEU A 367 -11.08 -8.28 15.85
CA LEU A 367 -10.90 -6.82 15.90
C LEU A 367 -11.97 -6.16 16.76
N LEU A 368 -13.26 -6.52 16.56
CA LEU A 368 -14.35 -6.02 17.40
C LEU A 368 -14.11 -6.35 18.87
N LEU A 369 -13.66 -7.57 19.16
CA LEU A 369 -13.35 -8.04 20.50
C LEU A 369 -12.27 -7.17 21.16
N ILE A 370 -11.13 -6.97 20.47
CA ILE A 370 -10.02 -6.14 20.96
C ILE A 370 -10.49 -4.70 21.19
N MET A 371 -11.21 -4.10 20.24
CA MET A 371 -11.71 -2.73 20.38
C MET A 371 -12.65 -2.60 21.58
N THR A 372 -13.49 -3.61 21.80
CA THR A 372 -14.42 -3.66 22.92
C THR A 372 -13.67 -3.76 24.24
N TYR A 373 -12.68 -4.66 24.37
CA TYR A 373 -11.85 -4.73 25.56
C TYR A 373 -11.02 -3.45 25.77
N ALA A 374 -10.34 -2.93 24.75
CA ALA A 374 -9.51 -1.74 24.87
C ALA A 374 -10.32 -0.50 25.29
N SER A 375 -11.59 -0.40 24.89
CA SER A 375 -12.46 0.73 25.23
C SER A 375 -13.19 0.55 26.57
N LEU A 376 -13.69 -0.66 26.85
CA LEU A 376 -14.47 -0.91 28.07
C LEU A 376 -13.59 -1.06 29.31
N THR A 377 -12.40 -1.65 29.18
CA THR A 377 -11.55 -1.95 30.36
C THR A 377 -11.12 -0.68 31.12
N PRO A 378 -10.67 0.41 30.47
CA PRO A 378 -10.33 1.65 31.18
C PRO A 378 -11.54 2.36 31.80
N PHE A 379 -12.71 2.26 31.17
CA PHE A 379 -13.93 2.96 31.61
C PHE A 379 -14.64 2.25 32.76
N TRP A 380 -14.68 0.92 32.73
CA TRP A 380 -15.44 0.12 33.69
C TRP A 380 -14.70 -0.15 34.99
N PHE A 381 -13.37 -0.26 34.94
CA PHE A 381 -12.61 -0.75 36.09
C PHE A 381 -11.95 0.33 36.92
N GLY A 382 -11.77 1.56 36.44
CA GLY A 382 -11.42 2.73 37.26
C GLY A 382 -10.29 2.56 38.31
N GLY A 383 -9.43 1.54 38.18
CA GLY A 383 -8.43 1.15 39.18
C GLY A 383 -8.90 0.23 40.32
N ASP A 384 -10.16 -0.22 40.38
CA ASP A 384 -10.66 -1.18 41.37
C ASP A 384 -10.21 -2.61 41.03
N GLU A 385 -9.15 -3.07 41.71
CA GLU A 385 -8.58 -4.41 41.56
C GLU A 385 -9.58 -5.53 41.84
N ALA A 386 -10.54 -5.33 42.75
CA ALA A 386 -11.55 -6.34 43.08
C ALA A 386 -12.61 -6.45 41.97
N ALA A 387 -12.96 -5.34 41.33
CA ALA A 387 -13.82 -5.35 40.15
C ALA A 387 -13.12 -6.02 38.95
N VAL A 388 -11.83 -5.71 38.72
CA VAL A 388 -11.02 -6.36 37.68
C VAL A 388 -10.97 -7.87 37.90
N ARG A 389 -10.69 -8.32 39.14
CA ARG A 389 -10.63 -9.75 39.47
C ARG A 389 -11.95 -10.47 39.19
N ARG A 390 -13.07 -9.90 39.62
CA ARG A 390 -14.40 -10.48 39.35
C ARG A 390 -14.68 -10.56 37.84
N PHE A 391 -14.31 -9.53 37.09
CA PHE A 391 -14.48 -9.52 35.65
C PHE A 391 -13.64 -10.58 34.94
N VAL A 392 -12.35 -10.73 35.30
CA VAL A 392 -11.47 -11.75 34.69
C VAL A 392 -11.99 -13.16 34.97
N VAL A 393 -12.48 -13.43 36.19
CA VAL A 393 -13.09 -14.74 36.53
C VAL A 393 -14.38 -14.99 35.74
N LEU A 394 -15.27 -13.99 35.65
CA LEU A 394 -16.51 -14.11 34.86
C LEU A 394 -16.21 -14.30 33.37
N GLN A 395 -15.18 -13.62 32.86
CA GLN A 395 -14.71 -13.78 31.48
C GLN A 395 -14.16 -15.18 31.23
N ALA A 396 -13.32 -15.72 32.12
CA ALA A 396 -12.80 -17.08 31.99
C ALA A 396 -13.94 -18.11 31.95
N LEU A 397 -14.95 -17.95 32.82
CA LEU A 397 -16.16 -18.79 32.81
C LEU A 397 -16.95 -18.64 31.51
N ALA A 398 -17.19 -17.39 31.06
CA ALA A 398 -17.93 -17.12 29.84
C ALA A 398 -17.26 -17.72 28.60
N TRP A 399 -15.94 -17.54 28.45
CA TRP A 399 -15.20 -18.12 27.34
C TRP A 399 -15.16 -19.63 27.40
N ARG A 400 -15.05 -20.22 28.59
CA ARG A 400 -15.09 -21.68 28.75
C ARG A 400 -16.46 -22.26 28.37
N VAL A 401 -17.54 -21.63 28.82
CA VAL A 401 -18.91 -22.02 28.43
C VAL A 401 -19.10 -21.86 26.93
N PHE A 402 -18.64 -20.76 26.34
CA PHE A 402 -18.73 -20.54 24.90
C PHE A 402 -17.88 -21.54 24.09
N HIS A 403 -16.69 -21.89 24.56
CA HIS A 403 -15.84 -22.90 23.93
C HIS A 403 -16.53 -24.27 23.88
N THR A 404 -17.17 -24.68 24.97
CA THR A 404 -17.81 -25.99 25.06
C THR A 404 -19.17 -26.03 24.37
N TYR A 405 -20.05 -25.08 24.68
CA TYR A 405 -21.44 -25.08 24.22
C TYR A 405 -21.65 -24.20 22.99
N GLY A 406 -21.00 -23.03 22.93
CA GLY A 406 -21.13 -22.09 21.80
C GLY A 406 -20.56 -22.64 20.50
N LEU A 407 -19.34 -23.17 20.52
CA LEU A 407 -18.76 -23.86 19.35
C LEU A 407 -19.58 -25.08 18.95
N GLY A 408 -20.10 -25.84 19.93
CA GLY A 408 -21.00 -26.96 19.70
C GLY A 408 -22.30 -26.55 19.00
N ALA A 409 -22.91 -25.44 19.41
CA ALA A 409 -24.11 -24.88 18.78
C ALA A 409 -23.85 -24.43 17.34
N ILE A 410 -22.69 -23.81 17.07
CA ILE A 410 -22.27 -23.46 15.71
C ILE A 410 -22.08 -24.73 14.87
N LEU A 411 -21.38 -25.75 15.37
CA LEU A 411 -21.23 -27.02 14.64
C LEU A 411 -22.56 -27.70 14.37
N TRP A 412 -23.49 -27.65 15.33
CA TRP A 412 -24.84 -28.18 15.17
C TRP A 412 -25.62 -27.45 14.06
N GLY A 413 -25.58 -26.11 14.05
CA GLY A 413 -26.17 -25.31 12.98
C GLY A 413 -25.55 -25.61 11.62
N GLN A 414 -24.23 -25.83 11.57
CA GLN A 414 -23.51 -26.20 10.36
C GLN A 414 -23.88 -27.62 9.89
N SER A 415 -24.14 -28.54 10.82
CA SER A 415 -24.58 -29.89 10.50
C SER A 415 -25.97 -29.88 9.83
N LYS A 416 -26.96 -29.20 10.44
CA LYS A 416 -28.35 -29.20 9.95
C LYS A 416 -28.55 -28.40 8.66
N ASN A 417 -28.09 -27.15 8.64
CA ASN A 417 -28.47 -26.21 7.60
C ASN A 417 -27.30 -25.74 6.74
N LYS A 418 -26.09 -26.23 7.01
CA LYS A 418 -24.85 -25.75 6.37
C LYS A 418 -24.70 -24.23 6.49
N PHE A 419 -25.24 -23.63 7.56
CA PHE A 419 -25.45 -22.17 7.65
C PHE A 419 -24.14 -21.40 7.54
N TRP A 420 -23.05 -21.90 8.14
CA TRP A 420 -21.73 -21.28 8.11
C TRP A 420 -21.19 -21.25 6.68
N THR A 421 -21.16 -22.41 6.01
CA THR A 421 -20.70 -22.49 4.61
C THR A 421 -21.61 -21.73 3.65
N ARG A 422 -22.94 -21.76 3.87
CA ARG A 422 -23.90 -21.03 3.05
C ARG A 422 -23.73 -19.52 3.18
N HIS A 423 -23.40 -19.02 4.36
CA HIS A 423 -23.08 -17.60 4.56
C HIS A 423 -21.89 -17.19 3.69
N PHE A 424 -20.76 -17.88 3.76
CA PHE A 424 -19.60 -17.57 2.92
C PHE A 424 -19.92 -17.65 1.42
N VAL A 425 -20.65 -18.68 0.97
CA VAL A 425 -21.05 -18.82 -0.44
C VAL A 425 -22.01 -17.71 -0.87
N LYS A 426 -22.98 -17.33 -0.03
CA LYS A 426 -23.93 -16.24 -0.30
C LYS A 426 -23.21 -14.90 -0.48
N TRP A 427 -22.13 -14.68 0.26
CA TRP A 427 -21.34 -13.45 0.20
C TRP A 427 -20.12 -13.54 -0.74
N GLY A 428 -20.06 -14.56 -1.61
CA GLY A 428 -19.07 -14.68 -2.69
C GLY A 428 -17.73 -15.32 -2.30
N GLY A 429 -17.66 -15.95 -1.12
CA GLY A 429 -16.52 -16.73 -0.64
C GLY A 429 -16.64 -18.23 -0.97
N SER A 430 -15.54 -18.96 -0.79
CA SER A 430 -15.48 -20.41 -1.02
C SER A 430 -15.73 -21.22 0.26
N VAL A 431 -15.99 -22.53 0.09
CA VAL A 431 -16.07 -23.48 1.22
C VAL A 431 -14.73 -23.57 1.98
N LYS A 432 -13.61 -23.37 1.28
CA LYS A 432 -12.28 -23.34 1.91
C LYS A 432 -12.13 -22.14 2.84
N ASP A 433 -12.65 -20.97 2.45
CA ASP A 433 -12.59 -19.75 3.27
C ASP A 433 -13.46 -19.87 4.51
N ALA A 434 -14.62 -20.52 4.37
CA ALA A 434 -15.50 -20.84 5.48
C ALA A 434 -14.81 -21.74 6.52
N PHE A 435 -14.11 -22.78 6.05
CA PHE A 435 -13.36 -23.69 6.90
C PHE A 435 -12.13 -23.04 7.53
N ALA A 436 -11.38 -22.24 6.78
CA ALA A 436 -10.24 -21.49 7.30
C ALA A 436 -10.66 -20.50 8.39
N SER A 437 -11.78 -19.79 8.18
CA SER A 437 -12.34 -18.87 9.18
C SER A 437 -12.83 -19.61 10.43
N TRP A 438 -13.46 -20.78 10.26
CA TRP A 438 -13.87 -21.65 11.37
C TRP A 438 -12.68 -22.14 12.19
N LYS A 439 -11.62 -22.66 11.55
CA LYS A 439 -10.41 -23.10 12.22
C LYS A 439 -9.81 -21.99 13.08
N ARG A 440 -9.63 -20.81 12.50
CA ARG A 440 -9.14 -19.62 13.22
C ARG A 440 -10.07 -19.29 14.39
N TYR A 441 -11.38 -19.33 14.21
CA TYR A 441 -12.34 -19.03 15.27
C TYR A 441 -12.14 -19.94 16.51
N VAL A 442 -11.97 -21.24 16.28
CA VAL A 442 -11.70 -22.22 17.34
C VAL A 442 -10.36 -21.93 18.01
N GLU A 443 -9.29 -21.70 17.24
CA GLU A 443 -7.95 -21.38 17.76
C GLU A 443 -7.94 -20.11 18.63
N HIS A 444 -8.59 -19.04 18.18
CA HIS A 444 -8.66 -17.79 18.93
C HIS A 444 -9.48 -17.96 20.22
N ASN A 445 -10.60 -18.68 20.16
CA ASN A 445 -11.41 -18.94 21.34
C ASN A 445 -10.66 -19.79 22.38
N LEU A 446 -9.87 -20.78 21.93
CA LEU A 446 -8.98 -21.54 22.79
C LEU A 446 -7.92 -20.65 23.45
N ASN A 447 -7.27 -19.78 22.67
CA ASN A 447 -6.28 -18.83 23.21
C ASN A 447 -6.88 -17.90 24.25
N LEU A 448 -8.07 -17.33 24.01
CA LEU A 448 -8.78 -16.49 24.98
C LEU A 448 -9.12 -17.26 26.27
N CYS A 449 -9.51 -18.54 26.16
CA CYS A 449 -9.71 -19.38 27.35
C CYS A 449 -8.41 -19.56 28.14
N LEU A 450 -7.32 -19.90 27.45
CA LEU A 450 -6.02 -20.13 28.11
C LEU A 450 -5.48 -18.86 28.75
N GLU A 451 -5.55 -17.72 28.07
CA GLU A 451 -5.11 -16.43 28.59
C GLU A 451 -5.91 -15.99 29.82
N THR A 452 -7.25 -16.09 29.77
CA THR A 452 -8.09 -15.71 30.91
C THR A 452 -7.92 -16.65 32.12
N ILE A 453 -7.72 -17.95 31.89
CA ILE A 453 -7.37 -18.91 32.95
C ILE A 453 -5.99 -18.61 33.53
N TYR A 454 -5.00 -18.32 32.68
CA TYR A 454 -3.66 -17.95 33.12
C TYR A 454 -3.69 -16.69 33.98
N GLN A 455 -4.43 -15.65 33.57
CA GLN A 455 -4.62 -14.43 34.35
C GLN A 455 -5.29 -14.68 35.70
N CYS A 456 -6.23 -15.63 35.80
CA CYS A 456 -6.80 -16.07 37.07
C CYS A 456 -5.78 -16.82 37.96
N ALA A 457 -4.78 -17.46 37.35
CA ALA A 457 -3.81 -18.31 38.04
C ALA A 457 -2.53 -17.58 38.48
N ILE A 458 -2.23 -16.39 37.95
CA ILE A 458 -1.08 -15.59 38.40
C ILE A 458 -1.32 -15.15 39.85
N PRO A 459 -0.50 -15.60 40.82
CA PRO A 459 -0.55 -15.07 42.16
C PRO A 459 -0.05 -13.62 42.12
N GLN A 460 -0.96 -12.67 42.28
CA GLN A 460 -0.57 -11.26 42.47
C GLN A 460 0.07 -11.15 43.87
N ARG A 461 1.39 -10.94 43.91
CA ARG A 461 2.07 -10.58 45.16
C ARG A 461 1.50 -9.25 45.65
N LEU A 462 1.19 -9.24 46.95
CA LEU A 462 0.78 -8.13 47.82
C LEU A 462 1.37 -6.77 47.47
#